data_AF-A0AAU9ZQC8-F1
#
_entry.id   AF-A0AAU9ZQC8-F1
#
_cell.length_a   1.000
_cell.length_b   1.000
_cell.length_c   1.000
_cell.angle_alpha   90.00
_cell.angle_beta   90.00
_cell.angle_gamma   90.00
#
_symmetry.space_group_name_H-M   'P 1'
#
loop_
_entity.id
_entity.type
_entity.pdbx_description
1 polymer ?
#
loop_
_entity_poly.entity_id
_entity_poly.type
_entity_poly.pdbx_seq_one_letter_code
_entity_poly.pdbx_strand_id
1 'polypeptide(L)' 'MAAQIPESDQIKQFKEFLGTYNRLTENCFLDCVKDFTTREVKPEEV' A
#
# COMPACT_ATOMS: atom_id res chain seq x y z
N MET A 1 -18.07 -5.55 27.68
CA MET A 1 -17.03 -4.51 27.70
C MET A 1 -16.18 -4.73 26.47
N ALA A 2 -16.08 -3.74 25.56
CA ALA A 2 -15.19 -3.88 24.40
C ALA A 2 -13.74 -3.88 24.91
N ALA A 3 -12.98 -4.91 24.57
CA ALA A 3 -11.55 -4.96 24.89
C ALA A 3 -10.88 -3.79 24.16
N GLN A 4 -10.30 -2.86 24.90
CA GLN A 4 -9.45 -1.83 24.31
C GLN A 4 -8.16 -2.50 23.86
N ILE A 5 -7.87 -2.42 22.57
CA ILE A 5 -6.58 -2.85 22.02
C ILE A 5 -5.51 -1.95 22.65
N PRO A 6 -4.46 -2.50 23.26
CA PRO A 6 -3.41 -1.67 23.82
C PRO A 6 -2.73 -0.89 22.70
N GLU A 7 -2.40 0.38 22.96
CA GLU A 7 -1.85 1.31 21.96
C GLU A 7 -0.61 0.74 21.25
N SER A 8 0.21 -0.03 21.95
CA SER A 8 1.37 -0.74 21.37
C SER A 8 1.00 -1.71 20.26
N ASP A 9 -0.12 -2.42 20.41
CA ASP A 9 -0.58 -3.40 19.44
C ASP A 9 -1.23 -2.70 18.24
N GLN A 10 -1.89 -1.57 18.46
CA GLN A 10 -2.39 -0.72 17.39
C GLN A 10 -1.24 -0.14 16.54
N ILE A 11 -0.16 0.32 17.19
CA ILE A 11 1.04 0.82 16.48
C ILE A 11 1.71 -0.30 15.68
N LYS A 12 1.81 -1.53 16.22
CA LYS A 12 2.36 -2.68 15.49
C LYS A 12 1.53 -3.01 14.25
N GLN A 13 0.21 -3.15 14.39
CA GLN A 13 -0.68 -3.42 13.26
C GLN A 13 -0.58 -2.34 12.18
N PHE A 14 -0.48 -1.07 12.58
CA PHE A 14 -0.31 0.02 11.62
C PHE A 14 1.03 -0.06 10.87
N LYS A 15 2.13 -0.41 11.55
CA LYS A 15 3.43 -0.63 10.89
C LYS A 15 3.39 -1.79 9.90
N GLU A 16 2.77 -2.91 10.26
CA GLU A 16 2.60 -4.07 9.38
C GLU A 16 1.74 -3.72 8.15
N PHE A 17 0.67 -2.96 8.36
CA PHE A 17 -0.16 -2.43 7.29
C PHE A 17 0.65 -1.57 6.32
N LEU A 18 1.42 -0.60 6.83
CA LEU A 18 2.26 0.26 5.99
C LEU A 18 3.32 -0.54 5.22
N GLY A 19 3.93 -1.55 5.85
CA GLY A 19 4.86 -2.44 5.17
C GLY A 19 4.21 -3.20 4.01
N THR A 20 2.99 -3.71 4.25
CA THR A 20 2.21 -4.42 3.21
C THR A 20 1.77 -3.48 2.10
N TYR A 21 1.30 -2.28 2.44
CA TYR A 21 0.89 -1.24 1.50
C TYR A 21 2.05 -0.84 0.57
N ASN A 22 3.24 -0.61 1.13
CA ASN A 22 4.42 -0.25 0.33
C ASN A 22 4.80 -1.37 -0.64
N ARG A 23 4.83 -2.62 -0.17
CA ARG A 23 5.16 -3.79 -1.01
C ARG A 23 4.14 -4.00 -2.13
N LEU A 24 2.85 -3.82 -1.84
CA LEU A 24 1.80 -3.91 -2.85
C LEU A 24 1.94 -2.81 -3.90
N THR A 25 2.18 -1.57 -3.45
CA THR A 25 2.37 -0.42 -4.33
C THR A 25 3.55 -0.63 -5.27
N GLU A 26 4.68 -1.12 -4.75
CA GLU A 26 5.88 -1.45 -5.55
C GLU A 26 5.56 -2.52 -6.60
N ASN A 27 4.93 -3.63 -6.20
CA ASN A 27 4.59 -4.71 -7.13
C ASN A 27 3.64 -4.24 -8.24
N CYS A 28 2.55 -3.55 -7.88
CA CYS A 28 1.60 -3.03 -8.86
C CYS A 28 2.25 -2.04 -9.83
N PHE A 29 3.13 -1.17 -9.34
CA PHE A 29 3.84 -0.23 -10.20
C PHE A 29 4.73 -0.97 -11.20
N LEU A 30 5.52 -1.94 -10.74
CA LEU A 30 6.44 -2.70 -11.61
C LEU A 30 5.71 -3.58 -12.63
N ASP A 31 4.55 -4.15 -12.27
CA ASP A 31 3.81 -5.07 -13.13
C ASP A 31 2.86 -4.37 -14.11
N CYS A 32 2.25 -3.24 -13.70
CA CYS A 32 1.20 -2.55 -14.45
C CYS A 32 1.70 -1.31 -15.21
N VAL A 33 2.58 -0.48 -14.62
CA VAL A 33 3.01 0.79 -15.23
C VAL A 33 4.16 0.54 -16.21
N LYS A 34 3.88 0.77 -17.49
CA LYS A 34 4.77 0.43 -18.62
C LYS A 34 5.02 1.62 -19.54
N ASP A 35 4.19 2.65 -19.49
CA ASP A 35 4.36 3.84 -20.31
C ASP A 35 4.93 5.01 -19.50
N PHE A 36 6.17 5.39 -19.83
CA PHE A 36 6.89 6.50 -19.21
C PHE A 36 6.97 7.76 -20.09
N THR A 37 6.15 7.85 -21.14
CA THR A 37 6.12 9.01 -22.04
C THR A 37 5.22 10.15 -21.56
N THR A 38 4.36 9.87 -20.58
CA THR A 38 3.45 10.86 -19.97
C THR A 38 3.59 10.84 -18.45
N ARG A 39 2.99 11.82 -17.76
CA ARG A 39 2.92 11.87 -16.29
C ARG A 39 1.59 11.35 -15.73
N GLU A 40 0.68 10.91 -16.59
CA GLU A 40 -0.63 10.41 -16.22
C GLU A 40 -0.62 8.89 -16.18
N VAL A 41 -1.42 8.29 -15.29
CA VAL A 41 -1.64 6.83 -15.28
C VAL A 41 -2.65 6.52 -16.37
N LYS A 42 -2.27 5.66 -17.32
CA LYS A 42 -3.17 5.34 -18.43
C LYS A 42 -4.31 4.43 -17.99
N PRO A 43 -5.46 4.46 -18.67
CA PRO A 43 -6.58 3.58 -18.35
C PRO A 43 -6.22 2.09 -18.35
N GLU A 44 -5.23 1.67 -19.15
CA GLU A 44 -4.76 0.29 -19.20
C GLU A 44 -3.81 -0.10 -18.05
N GLU A 45 -3.36 0.87 -17.25
CA GLU A 45 -2.43 0.70 -16.13
C GLU A 45 -3.11 0.83 -14.75
N VAL A 46 -4.43 1.03 -14.74
CA VAL A 46 -5.30 1.14 -13.53
C VAL A 46 -5.89 -0.21 -13.15
#